data_AF-A0A7L5ZKH6-F1
#
_entry.id   AF-A0A7L5ZKH6-F1
#
_cell.length_a   1.000
_cell.length_b   1.000
_cell.length_c   1.000
_cell.angle_alpha   90.00
_cell.angle_beta   90.00
_cell.angle_gamma   90.00
#
_symmetry.space_group_name_H-M   'P 1'
#
loop_
_entity.id
_entity.type
_entity.pdbx_description
1 polymer ?
#
loop_
_entity_poly.entity_id
_entity_poly.type
_entity_poly.pdbx_seq_one_letter_code
_entity_poly.pdbx_strand_id
1 'polypeptide(L)'
;MSCWITLCQRDKRERYRELGRAEGATVRLYWFTAPPSVLHERVAARAGRPGPNAFEVSAVQLDAYLDHAQPPGPDEHATVIETA
;
A
#
# COMPACT_ATOMS: atom_id res chain seq x y z
N MET A 1 -7.00 12.89 10.16
CA MET A 1 -6.49 11.56 10.56
C MET A 1 -5.22 11.32 9.75
N SER A 2 -4.09 11.74 10.28
CA SER A 2 -2.83 11.67 9.55
C SER A 2 -2.35 10.21 9.59
N CYS A 3 -2.28 9.54 8.45
CA CYS A 3 -1.80 8.16 8.37
C CYS A 3 -0.27 8.16 8.34
N TRP A 4 0.38 7.95 9.50
CA TRP A 4 1.84 7.98 9.64
C TRP A 4 2.49 6.62 9.33
N ILE A 5 1.70 5.62 8.93
CA ILE A 5 2.11 4.23 8.71
C ILE A 5 1.54 3.78 7.37
N THR A 6 2.02 4.32 6.25
CA THR A 6 1.78 3.67 4.96
C THR A 6 3.11 3.34 4.33
N LEU A 7 3.32 2.06 4.00
CA LEU A 7 4.42 1.62 3.15
C LEU A 7 4.30 2.17 1.71
N CYS A 8 3.23 2.92 1.42
CA CYS A 8 3.09 3.68 0.19
C CYS A 8 3.94 4.95 0.16
N GLN A 9 4.54 5.39 1.27
CA GLN A 9 5.52 6.48 1.28
C GLN A 9 6.96 5.95 1.20
N ARG A 10 7.82 6.65 0.45
CA ARG A 10 9.21 6.23 0.19
C ARG A 10 10.06 6.19 1.46
N ASP A 11 9.95 7.19 2.32
CA ASP A 11 10.71 7.27 3.58
C ASP A 11 10.38 6.08 4.52
N LYS A 12 9.11 5.66 4.55
CA LYS A 12 8.68 4.49 5.31
C LYS A 12 9.26 3.21 4.72
N ARG A 13 9.26 3.05 3.39
CA ARG A 13 9.88 1.88 2.75
C ARG A 13 11.38 1.79 3.02
N GLU A 14 12.11 2.91 2.97
CA GLU A 14 13.53 2.91 3.34
C GLU A 14 13.72 2.51 4.80
N ARG A 15 12.95 3.07 5.73
CA ARG A 15 13.05 2.69 7.15
C ARG A 15 12.86 1.18 7.36
N TYR A 16 11.89 0.56 6.69
CA TYR A 16 11.68 -0.89 6.79
C TYR A 16 12.82 -1.69 6.12
N ARG A 17 13.38 -1.19 5.02
CA ARG A 17 14.56 -1.76 4.37
C ARG A 17 15.78 -1.73 5.29
N GLU A 18 16.02 -0.61 5.97
CA GLU A 18 17.07 -0.44 6.97
C GLU A 18 16.90 -1.40 8.15
N LEU A 19 15.68 -1.50 8.71
CA LEU A 19 15.37 -2.43 9.79
C LEU A 19 15.63 -3.88 9.37
N GLY A 20 15.21 -4.28 8.17
CA GLY A 20 15.50 -5.62 7.66
C GLY A 20 17.00 -5.88 7.49
N ARG A 21 17.74 -4.91 6.94
CA ARG A 21 19.21 -5.00 6.81
C ARG A 21 19.91 -5.15 8.16
N ALA A 22 19.47 -4.40 9.18
CA ALA A 22 20.04 -4.45 10.53
C ALA A 22 19.93 -5.85 11.17
N GLU A 23 18.85 -6.58 10.85
CA GLU A 23 18.58 -7.93 11.35
C GLU A 23 19.08 -9.04 10.39
N GLY A 24 19.84 -8.69 9.34
CA GLY A 24 20.31 -9.65 8.34
C GLY A 24 19.21 -10.24 7.44
N ALA A 25 18.02 -9.62 7.43
CA ALA A 25 16.88 -10.05 6.64
C ALA A 25 16.88 -9.46 5.21
N THR A 26 16.29 -10.20 4.27
CA THR A 26 16.00 -9.69 2.93
C THR A 26 14.62 -9.06 2.89
N VAL A 27 14.54 -7.80 2.47
CA VAL A 27 13.27 -7.09 2.27
C VAL A 27 12.94 -7.04 0.78
N ARG A 28 11.74 -7.47 0.41
CA ARG A 28 11.23 -7.41 -0.98
C ARG A 28 10.06 -6.43 -1.07
N LEU A 29 10.07 -5.59 -2.11
CA LEU A 29 9.00 -4.64 -2.38
C LEU A 29 8.16 -5.12 -3.57
N TYR A 30 6.86 -5.27 -3.36
CA TYR A 30 5.88 -5.57 -4.40
C TYR A 30 4.97 -4.36 -4.57
N TRP A 31 4.85 -3.85 -5.81
CA TRP A 31 4.04 -2.67 -6.12
C TRP A 31 2.94 -3.04 -7.10
N PHE A 32 1.69 -2.94 -6.66
CA PHE A 32 0.52 -3.27 -7.49
C PHE A 32 0.01 -2.02 -8.20
N THR A 33 -0.29 -2.12 -9.49
CA THR A 33 -0.64 -0.96 -10.34
C THR A 33 -2.13 -0.82 -10.62
N ALA A 34 -3.00 -1.37 -9.76
CA ALA A 34 -4.44 -1.22 -9.92
C ALA A 34 -4.82 0.27 -10.03
N PRO A 35 -5.58 0.67 -11.06
CA PRO A 35 -6.03 2.05 -11.14
C PRO A 35 -6.99 2.37 -9.99
N PRO A 36 -7.10 3.64 -9.57
CA PRO A 36 -7.99 4.05 -8.46
C PRO A 36 -9.43 3.54 -8.61
N SER A 37 -9.99 3.56 -9.83
CA SER A 37 -11.34 3.05 -10.11
C SER A 37 -11.53 1.60 -9.70
N VAL A 38 -10.55 0.74 -9.99
CA VAL A 38 -10.56 -0.68 -9.64
C VAL A 38 -10.43 -0.88 -8.13
N LEU A 39 -9.65 -0.03 -7.46
CA LEU A 39 -9.55 -0.06 -6.00
C LEU A 39 -10.86 0.33 -5.33
N HIS A 40 -11.53 1.37 -5.82
CA HIS A 40 -12.86 1.79 -5.36
C HIS A 40 -13.89 0.67 -5.53
N GLU A 41 -13.94 0.06 -6.71
CA GLU A 41 -14.83 -1.08 -6.99
C GLU A 41 -14.58 -2.24 -6.01
N ARG A 42 -13.32 -2.62 -5.81
CA ARG A 42 -12.95 -3.73 -4.92
C ARG A 42 -13.23 -3.45 -3.47
N VAL A 43 -13.02 -2.23 -3.00
CA VAL A 43 -13.33 -1.83 -1.62
C VAL A 43 -14.85 -1.84 -1.41
N ALA A 44 -15.62 -1.28 -2.34
CA ALA A 44 -17.08 -1.33 -2.29
C ALA A 44 -17.61 -2.76 -2.27
N ALA A 45 -17.05 -3.66 -3.09
CA ALA A 45 -17.46 -5.07 -3.13
C ALA A 45 -17.13 -5.87 -1.85
N ARG A 46 -16.26 -5.33 -0.98
CA ARG A 46 -15.91 -5.90 0.33
C ARG A 46 -16.74 -5.34 1.48
N ALA A 47 -17.38 -4.19 1.29
CA ALA A 47 -18.18 -3.54 2.33
C ALA A 47 -19.26 -4.50 2.87
N GLY A 48 -19.45 -4.52 4.19
CA GLY A 48 -20.42 -5.40 4.86
C GLY A 48 -20.09 -6.90 4.87
N ARG A 49 -18.94 -7.35 4.34
CA ARG A 49 -18.53 -8.75 4.47
C ARG A 49 -18.05 -9.06 5.89
N PRO A 50 -18.67 -10.04 6.60
CA PRO A 50 -18.26 -10.39 7.95
C PRO A 50 -16.93 -11.17 7.94
N GLY A 51 -16.16 -11.05 9.02
CA GLY A 51 -14.94 -11.84 9.22
C GLY A 51 -13.98 -11.17 10.21
N PRO A 52 -12.99 -11.92 10.71
CA PRO A 52 -12.02 -11.40 11.69
C PRO A 52 -11.18 -10.24 11.15
N ASN A 53 -11.12 -10.07 9.83
CA ASN A 53 -10.40 -8.98 9.15
C ASN A 53 -11.35 -8.01 8.43
N ALA A 54 -12.64 -7.99 8.79
CA ALA A 54 -13.58 -7.04 8.23
C ALA A 54 -13.19 -5.62 8.64
N PHE A 55 -12.82 -4.81 7.66
CA PHE A 55 -12.45 -3.41 7.84
C PHE A 55 -13.10 -2.59 6.73
N GLU A 56 -13.77 -1.51 7.13
CA GLU A 56 -14.44 -0.61 6.20
C GLU A 56 -13.58 0.61 5.92
N VAL A 57 -13.46 0.94 4.64
CA VAL A 57 -12.79 2.14 4.15
C VAL A 57 -13.79 2.91 3.32
N SER A 58 -14.12 4.13 3.74
CA SER A 58 -14.94 5.02 2.91
C SER A 58 -14.18 5.45 1.65
N ALA A 59 -14.90 5.82 0.59
CA ALA A 59 -14.30 6.33 -0.64
C ALA A 59 -13.34 7.51 -0.35
N VAL A 60 -13.75 8.45 0.52
CA VAL A 60 -12.93 9.61 0.93
C VAL A 60 -11.63 9.20 1.62
N GLN A 61 -11.67 8.16 2.46
CA GLN A 61 -10.46 7.65 3.11
C GLN A 61 -9.54 6.94 2.11
N LEU A 62 -10.11 6.23 1.12
CA LEU A 62 -9.33 5.62 0.06
C LEU A 62 -8.67 6.69 -0.82
N ASP A 63 -9.40 7.72 -1.23
CA ASP A 63 -8.84 8.82 -2.03
C ASP A 63 -7.70 9.52 -1.29
N ALA A 64 -7.91 9.89 -0.02
CA ALA A 64 -6.86 10.48 0.80
C ALA A 64 -5.63 9.56 0.97
N TYR A 65 -5.82 8.24 0.98
CA TYR A 65 -4.72 7.28 1.00
C TYR A 65 -3.95 7.27 -0.33
N LEU A 66 -4.67 7.26 -1.45
CA LEU A 66 -4.09 7.20 -2.80
C LEU A 66 -3.34 8.48 -3.16
N ASP A 67 -3.84 9.65 -2.75
CA ASP A 67 -3.22 10.96 -2.99
C ASP A 67 -1.82 11.09 -2.37
N HIS A 68 -1.54 10.29 -1.33
CA HIS A 68 -0.24 10.28 -0.64
C HIS A 68 0.64 9.10 -1.04
N ALA A 69 0.22 8.27 -1.99
CA ALA A 69 1.00 7.14 -2.47
C ALA A 69 2.14 7.62 -3.37
N GLN A 70 3.36 7.22 -3.02
CA GLN A 70 4.57 7.53 -3.79
C GLN A 70 5.05 6.25 -4.49
N PRO A 71 5.07 6.22 -5.83
CA PRO A 71 5.54 5.06 -6.56
C PRO A 71 7.00 4.74 -6.20
N PRO A 72 7.42 3.47 -6.32
CA PRO A 72 8.80 3.10 -6.04
C PRO A 72 9.78 3.78 -7.01
N GLY A 73 10.89 4.26 -6.47
CA GLY A 73 12.04 4.70 -7.25
C GLY A 73 12.82 3.51 -7.85
N PRO A 74 13.68 3.75 -8.85
CA PRO A 74 14.51 2.69 -9.47
C PRO A 74 15.48 2.02 -8.48
N ASP A 75 15.91 2.75 -7.45
CA ASP A 75 16.77 2.29 -6.35
C ASP A 75 16.05 1.37 -5.36
N GLU A 76 14.72 1.30 -5.42
CA GLU A 76 13.93 0.50 -4.49
C GLU A 76 13.72 -0.95 -4.95
N HIS A 77 14.15 -1.27 -6.18
CA HIS A 77 14.10 -2.60 -6.79
C HIS A 77 12.72 -3.29 -6.63
N ALA A 78 11.64 -2.54 -6.82
CA ALA A 78 10.29 -3.07 -6.70
C ALA A 78 9.99 -4.09 -7.80
N THR A 79 9.34 -5.20 -7.41
CA THR A 79 8.62 -6.06 -8.36
C THR A 79 7.28 -5.41 -8.64
N VAL A 80 7.12 -4.82 -9.81
CA VAL A 80 5.87 -4.21 -10.26
C VAL A 80 4.92 -5.31 -10.74
N ILE A 81 3.72 -5.35 -10.18
CA ILE A 81 2.68 -6.31 -10.50
C ILE A 81 1.54 -5.54 -11.17
N GLU A 82 1.33 -5.83 -12.44
CA GLU A 82 0.22 -5.29 -13.19
C GLU A 82 -1.08 -5.96 -12.75
N THR A 83 -2.03 -5.14 -12.32
CA THR A 83 -3.35 -5.62 -11.90
C THR A 83 -4.43 -4.78 -12.54
N ALA A 84 -5.24 -5.41 -13.37
CA ALA A 84 -6.49 -4.87 -13.89
C ALA A 84 -7.57 -4.83 -12.81
#